data_AF-K5XAU2-F1
#
_entry.id   AF-K5XAU2-F1
#
_cell.length_a   1.000
_cell.length_b   1.000
_cell.length_c   1.000
_cell.angle_alpha   90.00
_cell.angle_beta   90.00
_cell.angle_gamma   90.00
#
_symmetry.space_group_name_H-M   'P 1'
#
loop_
_entity.id
_entity.type
_entity.pdbx_description
1 polymer ?
#
loop_
_entity_poly.entity_id
_entity_poly.type
_entity_poly.pdbx_seq_one_letter_code
_entity_poly.pdbx_strand_id
1 'polypeptide(L)'
;MTRKSKTKNKQQKFNLFEAVHASEASFHSDKHPSHNFEIILEPASFSEEKYDLYVKYQLDIHNDTEKEPHQFERFLVTTPLTLEDIPYPSPPPAHLPKKYGSYHQLYRLDGKLIAMSVLDILPSCVSSVYFMYDKAWERFSLGKVSVLREVSMAKEIHDAGIPDMKYVYMGFYIQSCQKMRYKGDYHPSYLLDPETYDWYPLEKCLPMLEQNRYACFSEPTHSIAGDPPQDMLLDTDVLDNVLILVRIRQPDDMQFLYPVYKTNLWKYDEIKEEYDAFIEGLGTEVAQKVVSKL
;
A
#
# COMPACT_ATOMS: atom_id res chain seq x y z
N MET A 1 23.89 -59.24 -8.85
CA MET A 1 24.11 -57.84 -8.42
C MET A 1 23.31 -56.91 -9.32
N THR A 2 22.09 -56.55 -8.91
CA THR A 2 21.21 -55.64 -9.66
C THR A 2 21.46 -54.21 -9.19
N ARG A 3 22.11 -53.41 -10.03
CA ARG A 3 22.46 -52.01 -9.76
C ARG A 3 21.19 -51.17 -9.86
N LYS A 4 20.58 -50.81 -8.72
CA LYS A 4 19.48 -49.83 -8.67
C LYS A 4 20.00 -48.49 -9.18
N SER A 5 19.48 -48.06 -10.33
CA SER A 5 19.63 -46.70 -10.84
C SER A 5 18.95 -45.74 -9.85
N LYS A 6 19.74 -44.89 -9.18
CA LYS A 6 19.23 -43.77 -8.41
C LYS A 6 18.85 -42.67 -9.40
N THR A 7 17.56 -42.53 -9.68
CA THR A 7 17.03 -41.37 -10.39
C THR A 7 17.33 -40.12 -9.55
N LYS A 8 18.25 -39.27 -10.02
CA LYS A 8 18.49 -37.95 -9.44
C LYS A 8 17.22 -37.13 -9.61
N ASN A 9 16.49 -36.89 -8.53
CA ASN A 9 15.44 -35.86 -8.49
C ASN A 9 16.09 -34.52 -8.83
N LYS A 10 15.88 -34.01 -10.05
CA LYS A 10 16.14 -32.60 -10.36
C LYS A 10 15.19 -31.81 -9.47
N GLN A 11 15.74 -31.02 -8.56
CA GLN A 11 14.98 -30.08 -7.73
C GLN A 11 14.21 -29.17 -8.70
N GLN A 12 12.89 -29.30 -8.73
CA GLN A 12 12.03 -28.51 -9.59
C GLN A 12 12.23 -27.03 -9.23
N LYS A 13 12.58 -26.20 -10.22
CA LYS A 13 12.78 -24.77 -10.00
C LYS A 13 11.41 -24.17 -9.61
N PHE A 14 11.36 -23.43 -8.51
CA PHE A 14 10.13 -22.75 -8.07
C PHE A 14 9.63 -21.81 -9.17
N ASN A 15 8.34 -21.93 -9.52
CA ASN A 15 7.65 -21.05 -10.45
C ASN A 15 6.56 -20.31 -9.67
N LEU A 16 6.68 -18.98 -9.58
CA LEU A 16 5.76 -18.14 -8.82
C LEU A 16 4.32 -18.24 -9.36
N PHE A 17 4.14 -18.19 -10.69
CA PHE A 17 2.82 -18.22 -11.32
C PHE A 17 2.11 -19.54 -11.03
N GLU A 18 2.81 -20.66 -11.25
CA GLU A 18 2.26 -21.98 -10.95
C GLU A 18 1.89 -22.10 -9.47
N ALA A 19 2.72 -21.58 -8.56
CA ALA A 19 2.48 -21.67 -7.13
C ALA A 19 1.31 -20.78 -6.65
N VAL A 20 1.22 -19.56 -7.15
CA VAL A 20 0.17 -18.59 -6.77
C VAL A 20 -1.20 -19.03 -7.31
N HIS A 21 -1.24 -19.50 -8.56
CA HIS A 21 -2.46 -20.01 -9.16
C HIS A 21 -2.81 -21.45 -8.73
N ALA A 22 -1.91 -22.15 -8.02
CA ALA A 22 -2.10 -23.54 -7.60
C ALA A 22 -3.33 -23.79 -6.72
N SER A 23 -3.83 -22.74 -6.07
CA SER A 23 -5.04 -22.81 -5.25
C SER A 23 -6.28 -22.29 -5.95
N GLU A 24 -6.14 -21.56 -7.06
CA GLU A 24 -7.26 -20.90 -7.73
C GLU A 24 -8.05 -21.90 -8.59
N ALA A 25 -9.35 -22.01 -8.33
CA ALA A 25 -10.24 -22.96 -9.00
C ALA A 25 -10.24 -22.82 -10.54
N SER A 26 -10.10 -21.59 -11.04
CA SER A 26 -10.04 -21.28 -12.47
C SER A 26 -8.80 -21.84 -13.19
N PHE A 27 -7.77 -22.26 -12.46
CA PHE A 27 -6.51 -22.76 -13.01
C PHE A 27 -6.37 -24.28 -12.98
N HIS A 28 -7.35 -25.01 -12.42
CA HIS A 28 -7.29 -26.47 -12.31
C HIS A 28 -8.59 -27.12 -12.79
N SER A 29 -8.57 -27.72 -13.98
CA SER A 29 -9.70 -28.48 -14.54
C SER A 29 -9.80 -29.91 -14.03
N ASP A 30 -8.66 -30.50 -13.63
CA ASP A 30 -8.54 -31.96 -13.46
C ASP A 30 -8.36 -32.41 -12.00
N LYS A 31 -8.47 -31.47 -11.05
CA LYS A 31 -8.31 -31.73 -9.61
C LYS A 31 -9.65 -31.54 -8.91
N HIS A 32 -9.96 -32.43 -7.97
CA HIS A 32 -11.08 -32.28 -7.03
C HIS A 32 -10.54 -31.83 -5.67
N PRO A 33 -10.29 -30.52 -5.47
CA PRO A 33 -9.86 -30.02 -4.17
C PRO A 33 -10.99 -30.21 -3.14
N SER A 34 -10.62 -30.36 -1.87
CA SER A 34 -11.62 -30.46 -0.77
C SER A 34 -12.39 -29.16 -0.55
N HIS A 35 -11.85 -28.03 -1.01
CA HIS A 35 -12.43 -26.70 -0.91
C HIS A 35 -12.26 -25.96 -2.24
N ASN A 36 -13.22 -25.10 -2.56
CA ASN A 36 -13.19 -24.24 -3.74
C ASN A 36 -12.63 -22.86 -3.36
N PHE A 37 -11.40 -22.55 -3.79
CA PHE A 37 -10.79 -21.25 -3.55
C PHE A 37 -10.78 -20.42 -4.84
N GLU A 38 -11.37 -19.24 -4.78
CA GLU A 38 -11.57 -18.38 -5.95
C GLU A 38 -11.02 -16.98 -5.66
N ILE A 39 -10.34 -16.42 -6.66
CA ILE A 39 -9.92 -15.03 -6.67
C ILE A 39 -10.64 -14.32 -7.80
N ILE A 40 -11.37 -13.25 -7.47
CA ILE A 40 -12.17 -12.47 -8.42
C ILE A 40 -11.66 -11.04 -8.38
N LEU A 41 -11.24 -10.52 -9.53
CA LEU A 41 -10.88 -9.11 -9.70
C LEU A 41 -12.05 -8.37 -10.37
N GLU A 42 -12.57 -7.34 -9.71
CA GLU A 42 -13.67 -6.54 -10.22
C GLU A 42 -13.49 -5.05 -9.91
N PRO A 43 -14.11 -4.13 -10.68
CA PRO A 43 -14.05 -2.70 -10.36
C PRO A 43 -14.53 -2.42 -8.93
N ALA A 44 -13.85 -1.48 -8.26
CA ALA A 44 -14.19 -1.08 -6.91
C ALA A 44 -15.65 -0.63 -6.85
N SER A 45 -16.41 -1.22 -5.93
CA SER A 45 -17.85 -1.02 -5.81
C SER A 45 -18.32 -1.41 -4.41
N PHE A 46 -19.38 -0.75 -3.97
CA PHE A 46 -20.05 -1.12 -2.73
C PHE A 46 -20.81 -2.43 -2.89
N SER A 47 -20.71 -3.28 -1.89
CA SER A 47 -21.70 -4.33 -1.61
C SER A 47 -21.77 -4.57 -0.11
N GLU A 48 -22.92 -5.04 0.35
CA GLU A 48 -23.16 -5.33 1.77
C GLU A 48 -22.14 -6.35 2.32
N GLU A 49 -21.86 -7.42 1.57
CA GLU A 49 -20.88 -8.44 2.00
C GLU A 49 -19.45 -7.88 2.16
N LYS A 50 -19.02 -6.96 1.28
CA LYS A 50 -17.69 -6.31 1.39
C LYS A 50 -17.65 -5.37 2.58
N TYR A 51 -18.75 -4.65 2.81
CA TYR A 51 -18.90 -3.75 3.94
C TYR A 51 -18.88 -4.52 5.26
N ASP A 52 -19.60 -5.64 5.36
CA ASP A 52 -19.61 -6.50 6.55
C ASP A 52 -18.22 -7.04 6.88
N LEU A 53 -17.46 -7.47 5.86
CA LEU A 53 -16.06 -7.87 6.03
C LEU A 53 -15.21 -6.72 6.58
N TYR A 54 -15.38 -5.51 6.04
CA TYR A 54 -14.69 -4.32 6.51
C TYR A 54 -15.02 -3.98 7.96
N VAL A 55 -16.31 -3.90 8.32
CA VAL A 55 -16.76 -3.63 9.70
C VAL A 55 -16.17 -4.65 10.66
N LYS A 56 -16.25 -5.94 10.31
CA LYS A 56 -15.67 -7.02 11.12
C LYS A 56 -14.17 -6.86 11.28
N TYR A 57 -13.44 -6.56 10.21
CA TYR A 57 -12.00 -6.34 10.26
C TYR A 57 -11.61 -5.13 11.14
N GLN A 58 -12.33 -4.01 11.01
CA GLN A 58 -12.11 -2.82 11.83
C GLN A 58 -12.30 -3.12 13.31
N LEU A 59 -13.37 -3.84 13.65
CA LEU A 59 -13.63 -4.27 15.02
C LEU A 59 -12.54 -5.22 15.53
N ASP A 60 -12.26 -6.30 14.81
CA ASP A 60 -11.45 -7.43 15.30
C ASP A 60 -9.94 -7.15 15.33
N ILE A 61 -9.46 -6.24 14.48
CA ILE A 61 -8.03 -5.95 14.25
C ILE A 61 -7.66 -4.54 14.70
N HIS A 62 -8.56 -3.56 14.56
CA HIS A 62 -8.32 -2.17 14.95
C HIS A 62 -9.07 -1.75 16.23
N ASN A 63 -9.94 -2.60 16.79
CA ASN A 63 -10.82 -2.28 17.92
C ASN A 63 -11.69 -1.04 17.65
N ASP A 64 -12.03 -0.81 16.39
CA ASP A 64 -12.82 0.34 15.95
C ASP A 64 -14.26 -0.10 15.69
N THR A 65 -15.17 0.40 16.53
CA THR A 65 -16.57 -0.05 16.62
C THR A 65 -17.53 0.76 15.77
N GLU A 66 -17.12 1.94 15.29
CA GLU A 66 -18.00 2.87 14.59
C GLU A 66 -17.59 2.95 13.11
N LYS A 67 -18.34 2.22 12.28
CA LYS A 67 -18.20 2.27 10.83
C LYS A 67 -19.56 2.48 10.22
N GLU A 68 -19.65 3.51 9.39
CA GLU A 68 -20.82 3.82 8.58
C GLU A 68 -20.54 3.49 7.11
N PRO A 69 -21.55 3.06 6.33
CA PRO A 69 -21.36 2.68 4.92
C PRO A 69 -20.69 3.76 4.07
N HIS A 70 -21.03 5.03 4.31
CA HIS A 70 -20.44 6.15 3.56
C HIS A 70 -18.92 6.29 3.79
N GLN A 71 -18.40 5.88 4.94
CA GLN A 71 -16.95 5.90 5.21
C GLN A 71 -16.24 4.81 4.42
N PHE A 72 -16.84 3.62 4.32
CA PHE A 72 -16.36 2.55 3.46
C PHE A 72 -16.34 3.00 1.99
N GLU A 73 -17.44 3.57 1.50
CA GLU A 73 -17.53 4.05 0.12
C GLU A 73 -16.49 5.15 -0.17
N ARG A 74 -16.35 6.12 0.73
CA ARG A 74 -15.36 7.20 0.57
C ARG A 74 -13.93 6.66 0.54
N PHE A 75 -13.61 5.67 1.37
CA PHE A 75 -12.24 5.18 1.53
C PHE A 75 -11.84 4.10 0.52
N LEU A 76 -12.76 3.18 0.21
CA LEU A 76 -12.42 1.94 -0.51
C LEU A 76 -13.08 1.83 -1.89
N VAL A 77 -14.06 2.69 -2.20
CA VAL A 77 -14.78 2.66 -3.49
C VAL A 77 -14.52 3.91 -4.32
N THR A 78 -14.61 5.08 -3.69
CA THR A 78 -14.51 6.37 -4.35
C THR A 78 -13.07 6.61 -4.78
N THR A 79 -12.85 6.79 -6.07
CA THR A 79 -11.51 6.98 -6.64
C THR A 79 -11.47 8.20 -7.56
N PRO A 80 -10.38 9.00 -7.53
CA PRO A 80 -10.16 10.04 -8.53
C PRO A 80 -9.64 9.48 -9.87
N LEU A 81 -9.30 8.19 -9.92
CA LEU A 81 -8.75 7.56 -11.12
C LEU A 81 -9.81 7.42 -12.21
N THR A 82 -9.43 7.75 -13.44
CA THR A 82 -10.28 7.55 -14.62
C THR A 82 -10.05 6.14 -15.16
N LEU A 83 -11.13 5.45 -15.53
CA LEU A 83 -11.05 4.14 -16.16
C LEU A 83 -10.58 4.27 -17.60
N GLU A 84 -9.37 3.82 -17.88
CA GLU A 84 -8.76 3.83 -19.21
C GLU A 84 -8.42 2.41 -19.65
N ASP A 85 -8.53 2.10 -20.94
CA ASP A 85 -8.16 0.77 -21.44
C ASP A 85 -6.65 0.56 -21.31
N ILE A 86 -6.25 -0.61 -20.83
CA ILE A 86 -4.84 -1.01 -20.83
C ILE A 86 -4.47 -1.34 -22.29
N PRO A 87 -3.40 -0.74 -22.84
CA PRO A 87 -3.07 -0.83 -24.26
C PRO A 87 -2.38 -2.16 -24.61
N TYR A 88 -3.04 -3.29 -24.36
CA TYR A 88 -2.49 -4.61 -24.70
C TYR A 88 -2.36 -4.76 -26.23
N PRO A 89 -1.25 -5.33 -26.73
CA PRO A 89 -1.06 -5.60 -28.16
C PRO A 89 -1.97 -6.70 -28.70
N SER A 90 -2.51 -7.55 -27.82
CA SER A 90 -3.45 -8.63 -28.12
C SER A 90 -4.40 -8.82 -26.93
N PRO A 91 -5.57 -9.47 -27.11
CA PRO A 91 -6.48 -9.75 -26.00
C PRO A 91 -5.74 -10.45 -24.83
N PRO A 92 -5.75 -9.88 -23.61
CA PRO A 92 -5.06 -10.47 -22.47
C PRO A 92 -5.79 -11.73 -21.97
N PRO A 93 -5.11 -12.59 -21.18
CA PRO A 93 -5.76 -13.65 -20.42
C PRO A 93 -6.98 -13.13 -19.63
N ALA A 94 -8.01 -13.96 -19.50
CA ALA A 94 -9.30 -13.55 -18.94
C ALA A 94 -9.24 -13.08 -17.47
N HIS A 95 -8.23 -13.53 -16.72
CA HIS A 95 -8.02 -13.16 -15.32
C HIS A 95 -7.25 -11.84 -15.13
N LEU A 96 -6.76 -11.21 -16.20
CA LEU A 96 -6.09 -9.91 -16.12
C LEU A 96 -7.08 -8.76 -16.30
N PRO A 97 -6.85 -7.61 -15.63
CA PRO A 97 -7.66 -6.43 -15.83
C PRO A 97 -7.53 -5.92 -17.27
N LYS A 98 -8.63 -5.40 -17.83
CA LYS A 98 -8.66 -4.76 -19.15
C LYS A 98 -8.48 -3.25 -19.10
N LYS A 99 -8.65 -2.66 -17.92
CA LYS A 99 -8.60 -1.21 -17.70
C LYS A 99 -7.70 -0.87 -16.51
N TYR A 100 -7.10 0.31 -16.56
CA TYR A 100 -6.54 0.98 -15.40
C TYR A 100 -7.67 1.49 -14.50
N GLY A 101 -7.38 1.67 -13.21
CA GLY A 101 -8.32 2.21 -12.21
C GLY A 101 -8.32 1.42 -10.90
N SER A 102 -9.33 1.66 -10.07
CA SER A 102 -9.46 1.02 -8.75
C SER A 102 -10.32 -0.24 -8.81
N TYR A 103 -9.84 -1.29 -8.14
CA TYR A 103 -10.38 -2.64 -8.16
C TYR A 103 -10.48 -3.22 -6.75
N HIS A 104 -11.44 -4.12 -6.57
CA HIS A 104 -11.47 -5.06 -5.47
C HIS A 104 -11.03 -6.44 -5.95
N GLN A 105 -10.02 -7.02 -5.30
CA GLN A 105 -9.63 -8.40 -5.46
C GLN A 105 -10.22 -9.22 -4.31
N LEU A 106 -11.24 -10.01 -4.62
CA LEU A 106 -12.01 -10.79 -3.66
C LEU A 106 -11.42 -12.19 -3.52
N TYR A 107 -11.17 -12.62 -2.30
CA TYR A 107 -10.74 -13.98 -1.97
C TYR A 107 -11.90 -14.73 -1.37
N ARG A 108 -12.34 -15.78 -2.07
CA ARG A 108 -13.46 -16.61 -1.65
C ARG A 108 -13.03 -18.03 -1.36
N LEU A 109 -13.62 -18.60 -0.33
CA LEU A 109 -13.50 -20.02 -0.03
C LEU A 109 -14.90 -20.61 0.13
N ASP A 110 -15.20 -21.62 -0.67
CA ASP A 110 -16.51 -22.28 -0.73
C ASP A 110 -17.66 -21.26 -0.90
N GLY A 111 -17.43 -20.24 -1.73
CA GLY A 111 -18.36 -19.15 -2.02
C GLY A 111 -18.35 -18.00 -1.00
N LYS A 112 -17.79 -18.17 0.20
CA LYS A 112 -17.75 -17.12 1.24
C LYS A 112 -16.59 -16.15 1.01
N LEU A 113 -16.82 -14.84 1.11
CA LEU A 113 -15.75 -13.83 1.10
C LEU A 113 -14.95 -13.93 2.42
N ILE A 114 -13.66 -14.22 2.30
CA ILE A 114 -12.77 -14.38 3.47
C ILE A 114 -11.69 -13.30 3.55
N ALA A 115 -11.38 -12.65 2.44
CA ALA A 115 -10.50 -11.49 2.37
C ALA A 115 -10.79 -10.64 1.14
N MET A 116 -10.32 -9.40 1.15
CA MET A 116 -10.40 -8.48 0.03
C MET A 116 -9.18 -7.56 0.01
N SER A 117 -8.59 -7.38 -1.17
CA SER A 117 -7.62 -6.32 -1.44
C SER A 117 -8.29 -5.19 -2.21
N VAL A 118 -7.94 -3.96 -1.89
CA VAL A 118 -8.24 -2.77 -2.70
C VAL A 118 -6.96 -2.42 -3.44
N LEU A 119 -7.05 -2.41 -4.77
CA LEU A 119 -5.91 -2.27 -5.67
C LEU A 119 -6.16 -1.11 -6.62
N ASP A 120 -5.13 -0.32 -6.92
CA ASP A 120 -5.13 0.52 -8.12
C ASP A 120 -4.22 -0.10 -9.18
N ILE A 121 -4.77 -0.33 -10.37
CA ILE A 121 -4.01 -0.77 -11.54
C ILE A 121 -3.65 0.48 -12.34
N LEU A 122 -2.36 0.80 -12.38
CA LEU A 122 -1.81 2.02 -12.97
C LEU A 122 -0.87 1.68 -14.14
N PRO A 123 -0.49 2.65 -14.98
CA PRO A 123 0.35 2.40 -16.15
C PRO A 123 1.66 1.65 -15.87
N SER A 124 2.30 1.92 -14.73
CA SER A 124 3.59 1.33 -14.38
C SER A 124 3.56 0.38 -13.17
N CYS A 125 2.45 0.30 -12.45
CA CYS A 125 2.39 -0.48 -11.22
C CYS A 125 1.00 -1.01 -10.86
N VAL A 126 1.01 -2.04 -10.01
CA VAL A 126 -0.14 -2.43 -9.18
C VAL A 126 0.07 -1.83 -7.79
N SER A 127 -0.83 -0.95 -7.37
CA SER A 127 -0.79 -0.30 -6.05
C SER A 127 -1.65 -1.09 -5.06
N SER A 128 -1.05 -1.57 -3.99
CA SER A 128 -1.71 -2.25 -2.88
C SER A 128 -2.21 -1.22 -1.88
N VAL A 129 -3.47 -0.78 -2.06
CA VAL A 129 -4.04 0.34 -1.29
C VAL A 129 -4.43 -0.11 0.11
N TYR A 130 -5.18 -1.22 0.19
CA TYR A 130 -5.69 -1.71 1.46
C TYR A 130 -5.97 -3.21 1.40
N PHE A 131 -5.83 -3.90 2.53
CA PHE A 131 -6.13 -5.32 2.65
C PHE A 131 -6.92 -5.61 3.92
N MET A 132 -8.00 -6.37 3.80
CA MET A 132 -8.82 -6.80 4.94
C MET A 132 -9.17 -8.28 4.82
N TYR A 133 -9.35 -8.93 5.97
CA TYR A 133 -9.64 -10.36 6.05
C TYR A 133 -10.50 -10.71 7.27
N ASP A 134 -11.22 -11.82 7.20
CA ASP A 134 -11.90 -12.38 8.37
C ASP A 134 -10.85 -13.04 9.28
N LYS A 135 -10.76 -12.57 10.53
CA LYS A 135 -9.77 -13.02 11.54
C LYS A 135 -9.72 -14.54 11.73
N ALA A 136 -10.80 -15.27 11.43
CA ALA A 136 -10.81 -16.73 11.42
C ALA A 136 -9.73 -17.35 10.49
N TRP A 137 -9.24 -16.60 9.50
CA TRP A 137 -8.24 -17.02 8.52
C TRP A 137 -6.85 -16.45 8.77
N GLU A 138 -6.61 -15.77 9.89
CA GLU A 138 -5.35 -15.09 10.21
C GLU A 138 -4.12 -16.02 10.08
N ARG A 139 -4.27 -17.28 10.50
CA ARG A 139 -3.20 -18.31 10.43
C ARG A 139 -2.63 -18.54 9.02
N PHE A 140 -3.37 -18.18 7.97
CA PHE A 140 -2.95 -18.36 6.59
C PHE A 140 -2.20 -17.14 6.03
N SER A 141 -2.09 -16.05 6.81
CA SER A 141 -1.36 -14.84 6.40
C SER A 141 -1.79 -14.33 5.01
N LEU A 142 -3.11 -14.23 4.78
CA LEU A 142 -3.66 -13.91 3.45
C LEU A 142 -3.12 -12.59 2.87
N GLY A 143 -2.69 -11.63 3.71
CA GLY A 143 -2.02 -10.42 3.24
C GLY A 143 -0.71 -10.70 2.49
N LYS A 144 0.08 -11.70 2.92
CA LYS A 144 1.30 -12.11 2.19
C LYS A 144 0.96 -12.82 0.88
N VAL A 145 -0.08 -13.64 0.89
CA VAL A 145 -0.60 -14.30 -0.32
C VAL A 145 -1.08 -13.24 -1.32
N SER A 146 -1.72 -12.17 -0.83
CA SER A 146 -2.17 -11.05 -1.64
C SER A 146 -1.03 -10.37 -2.38
N VAL A 147 0.03 -10.00 -1.66
CA VAL A 147 1.20 -9.37 -2.30
C VAL A 147 1.83 -10.29 -3.35
N LEU A 148 1.95 -11.60 -3.08
CA LEU A 148 2.45 -12.55 -4.09
C LEU A 148 1.55 -12.61 -5.33
N ARG A 149 0.22 -12.55 -5.15
CA ARG A 149 -0.75 -12.50 -6.24
C ARG A 149 -0.68 -11.19 -7.03
N GLU A 150 -0.46 -10.07 -6.35
CA GLU A 150 -0.28 -8.74 -6.96
C GLU A 150 1.03 -8.67 -7.76
N VAL A 151 2.13 -9.22 -7.24
CA VAL A 151 3.40 -9.37 -7.97
C VAL A 151 3.22 -10.25 -9.20
N SER A 152 2.51 -11.38 -9.06
CA SER A 152 2.14 -12.22 -10.20
C SER A 152 1.37 -11.40 -11.24
N MET A 153 0.31 -10.70 -10.84
CA MET A 153 -0.52 -9.91 -11.74
C MET A 153 0.27 -8.83 -12.49
N ALA A 154 1.09 -8.03 -11.78
CA ALA A 154 1.93 -7.02 -12.40
C ALA A 154 2.85 -7.64 -13.46
N LYS A 155 3.46 -8.78 -13.14
CA LYS A 155 4.32 -9.49 -14.08
C LYS A 155 3.56 -10.12 -15.25
N GLU A 156 2.36 -10.64 -15.03
CA GLU A 156 1.52 -11.19 -16.11
C GLU A 156 1.04 -10.10 -17.07
N ILE A 157 0.67 -8.92 -16.55
CA ILE A 157 0.34 -7.73 -17.35
C ILE A 157 1.56 -7.29 -18.17
N HIS A 158 2.75 -7.27 -17.55
CA HIS A 158 4.01 -6.99 -18.23
C HIS A 158 4.25 -7.96 -19.40
N ASP A 159 4.21 -9.27 -19.10
CA ASP A 159 4.47 -10.33 -20.06
C ASP A 159 3.41 -10.38 -21.18
N ALA A 160 2.20 -9.88 -20.91
CA ALA A 160 1.13 -9.68 -21.91
C ALA A 160 1.35 -8.47 -22.84
N GLY A 161 2.49 -7.78 -22.72
CA GLY A 161 2.92 -6.73 -23.66
C GLY A 161 2.82 -5.31 -23.13
N ILE A 162 2.74 -5.12 -21.81
CA ILE A 162 2.75 -3.80 -21.16
C ILE A 162 4.10 -3.59 -20.47
N PRO A 163 5.17 -3.22 -21.21
CA PRO A 163 6.53 -3.24 -20.68
C PRO A 163 6.73 -2.32 -19.49
N ASP A 164 5.93 -1.25 -19.35
CA ASP A 164 6.04 -0.28 -18.26
C ASP A 164 5.46 -0.77 -16.93
N MET A 165 4.61 -1.79 -16.94
CA MET A 165 4.15 -2.47 -15.72
C MET A 165 5.34 -3.20 -15.10
N LYS A 166 5.98 -2.60 -14.09
CA LYS A 166 7.25 -3.10 -13.53
C LYS A 166 7.24 -3.16 -12.01
N TYR A 167 6.26 -2.54 -11.37
CA TYR A 167 6.30 -2.29 -9.93
C TYR A 167 5.04 -2.78 -9.23
N VAL A 168 5.20 -3.18 -7.97
CA VAL A 168 4.11 -3.29 -7.02
C VAL A 168 4.37 -2.25 -5.94
N TYR A 169 3.45 -1.30 -5.78
CA TYR A 169 3.56 -0.27 -4.77
C TYR A 169 2.81 -0.71 -3.52
N MET A 170 3.54 -1.05 -2.45
CA MET A 170 2.96 -1.54 -1.19
C MET A 170 2.64 -0.43 -0.18
N GLY A 171 2.61 0.83 -0.61
CA GLY A 171 2.40 1.98 0.28
C GLY A 171 3.58 2.24 1.22
N PHE A 172 3.30 2.91 2.34
CA PHE A 172 4.33 3.29 3.30
C PHE A 172 5.08 2.10 3.90
N TYR A 173 6.32 2.37 4.30
CA TYR A 173 7.18 1.46 5.05
C TYR A 173 7.70 2.16 6.29
N ILE A 174 7.50 1.55 7.46
CA ILE A 174 7.98 2.08 8.75
C ILE A 174 8.80 0.98 9.40
N GLN A 175 10.12 1.17 9.48
CA GLN A 175 11.06 0.15 9.96
C GLN A 175 10.78 -0.28 11.40
N SER A 176 10.36 0.64 12.26
CA SER A 176 9.98 0.36 13.65
C SER A 176 8.62 -0.33 13.81
N CYS A 177 7.78 -0.37 12.76
CA CYS A 177 6.45 -0.96 12.82
C CYS A 177 6.46 -2.43 12.38
N GLN A 178 6.30 -3.36 13.33
CA GLN A 178 6.29 -4.80 13.05
C GLN A 178 5.25 -5.20 11.99
N LYS A 179 4.08 -4.54 11.96
CA LYS A 179 3.02 -4.79 10.96
C LYS A 179 3.40 -4.36 9.53
N MET A 180 4.45 -3.55 9.36
CA MET A 180 4.88 -3.02 8.06
C MET A 180 6.23 -3.58 7.61
N ARG A 181 7.05 -4.09 8.54
CA ARG A 181 8.37 -4.67 8.25
C ARG A 181 8.35 -5.77 7.19
N TYR A 182 7.28 -6.59 7.14
CA TYR A 182 7.18 -7.70 6.18
C TYR A 182 7.24 -7.26 4.71
N LYS A 183 6.91 -5.99 4.40
CA LYS A 183 7.01 -5.44 3.05
C LYS A 183 8.46 -5.46 2.53
N GLY A 184 9.43 -5.40 3.45
CA GLY A 184 10.84 -5.51 3.09
C GLY A 184 11.31 -6.93 2.76
N ASP A 185 10.48 -7.96 2.98
CA ASP A 185 10.84 -9.34 2.66
C ASP A 185 10.74 -9.62 1.15
N TYR A 186 10.02 -8.79 0.39
CA TYR A 186 9.88 -8.90 -1.06
C TYR A 186 11.06 -8.21 -1.75
N HIS A 187 11.73 -8.89 -2.68
CA HIS A 187 12.95 -8.39 -3.28
C HIS A 187 12.90 -8.41 -4.81
N PRO A 188 13.52 -7.43 -5.49
CA PRO A 188 14.15 -6.22 -4.91
C PRO A 188 13.11 -5.23 -4.37
N SER A 189 13.45 -4.49 -3.31
CA SER A 189 12.60 -3.45 -2.70
C SER A 189 13.30 -2.10 -2.68
N TYR A 190 12.53 -1.02 -2.79
CA TYR A 190 13.03 0.35 -2.83
C TYR A 190 12.20 1.26 -1.94
N LEU A 191 12.84 2.27 -1.35
CA LEU A 191 12.19 3.36 -0.61
C LEU A 191 12.41 4.68 -1.33
N LEU A 192 11.41 5.55 -1.25
CA LEU A 192 11.46 6.90 -1.78
C LEU A 192 12.21 7.80 -0.80
N ASP A 193 13.22 8.51 -1.28
CA ASP A 193 13.92 9.54 -0.51
C ASP A 193 12.99 10.73 -0.23
N PRO A 194 12.94 11.23 1.02
CA PRO A 194 11.99 12.27 1.41
C PRO A 194 12.31 13.66 0.84
N GLU A 195 13.54 13.91 0.38
CA GLU A 195 13.97 15.22 -0.12
C GLU A 195 14.02 15.28 -1.65
N THR A 196 14.61 14.26 -2.28
CA THR A 196 14.83 14.20 -3.73
C THR A 196 13.72 13.48 -4.49
N TYR A 197 12.92 12.67 -3.79
CA TYR A 197 11.92 11.77 -4.40
C TYR A 197 12.52 10.75 -5.38
N ASP A 198 13.79 10.39 -5.18
CA ASP A 198 14.44 9.29 -5.88
C ASP A 198 14.28 7.97 -5.10
N TRP A 199 14.31 6.85 -5.82
CA TRP A 199 14.14 5.51 -5.23
C TRP A 199 15.49 4.85 -4.90
N TYR A 200 15.66 4.42 -3.66
CA TYR A 200 16.88 3.78 -3.16
C TYR A 200 16.61 2.34 -2.70
N PRO A 201 17.53 1.39 -2.96
CA PRO A 201 17.38 0.01 -2.49
C PRO A 201 17.20 -0.06 -0.97
N LEU A 202 16.20 -0.81 -0.52
CA LEU A 202 15.82 -0.91 0.89
C LEU A 202 17.02 -1.26 1.78
N GLU A 203 17.89 -2.17 1.33
CA GLU A 203 19.05 -2.65 2.10
C GLU A 203 20.05 -1.53 2.42
N LYS A 204 20.11 -0.49 1.57
CA LYS A 204 20.93 0.70 1.81
C LYS A 204 20.26 1.68 2.78
N CYS A 205 18.93 1.72 2.78
CA CYS A 205 18.14 2.59 3.65
C CYS A 205 18.06 2.07 5.10
N LEU A 206 18.04 0.75 5.30
CA LEU A 206 17.81 0.13 6.62
C LEU A 206 18.75 0.63 7.72
N PRO A 207 20.10 0.68 7.54
CA PRO A 207 20.98 1.18 8.59
C PRO A 207 20.69 2.64 8.97
N MET A 208 20.25 3.45 8.01
CA MET A 208 19.91 4.85 8.24
C MET A 208 18.60 4.98 9.01
N LEU A 209 17.59 4.17 8.68
CA LEU A 209 16.30 4.14 9.38
C LEU A 209 16.41 3.60 10.82
N GLU A 210 17.42 2.79 11.11
CA GLU A 210 17.68 2.26 12.46
C GLU A 210 18.41 3.27 13.37
N GLN A 211 19.15 4.21 12.78
CA GLN A 211 19.96 5.19 13.51
C GLN A 211 19.29 6.57 13.60
N ASN A 212 18.39 6.87 12.67
CA ASN A 212 17.84 8.21 12.48
C ASN A 212 16.31 8.19 12.52
N ARG A 213 15.73 9.17 13.22
CA ARG A 213 14.27 9.42 13.21
C ARG A 213 13.81 10.06 11.90
N TYR A 214 14.70 10.83 11.27
CA TYR A 214 14.55 11.34 9.91
C TYR A 214 15.76 10.88 9.09
N ALA A 215 15.53 10.13 8.02
CA ALA A 215 16.59 9.58 7.18
C ALA A 215 16.47 10.14 5.75
N CYS A 216 17.39 11.02 5.38
CA CYS A 216 17.61 11.44 4.00
C CYS A 216 18.65 10.50 3.38
N PHE A 217 18.24 9.67 2.41
CA PHE A 217 19.07 8.63 1.79
C PHE A 217 20.03 9.21 0.76
N SER A 218 19.62 10.28 0.08
CA SER A 218 20.41 10.98 -0.93
C SER A 218 21.57 11.77 -0.30
N GLU A 219 21.31 12.45 0.82
CA GLU A 219 22.30 13.22 1.58
C GLU A 219 22.27 12.82 3.06
N PRO A 220 23.02 11.76 3.46
CA PRO A 220 23.00 11.25 4.84
C PRO A 220 23.31 12.29 5.92
N THR A 221 24.00 13.38 5.60
CA THR A 221 24.28 14.48 6.52
C THR A 221 23.05 15.29 6.93
N HIS A 222 21.95 15.22 6.17
CA HIS A 222 20.66 15.82 6.54
C HIS A 222 19.84 14.92 7.48
N SER A 223 20.30 13.69 7.74
CA SER A 223 19.60 12.76 8.63
C SER A 223 19.69 13.21 10.09
N ILE A 224 18.62 12.99 10.86
CA ILE A 224 18.52 13.41 12.26
C ILE A 224 18.45 12.17 13.15
N ALA A 225 19.45 12.02 14.02
CA ALA A 225 19.55 10.94 15.00
C ALA A 225 18.79 11.23 16.30
N GLY A 226 18.54 10.16 17.08
CA GLY A 226 17.93 10.24 18.40
C GLY A 226 16.40 10.36 18.38
N ASP A 227 15.79 10.33 19.57
CA ASP A 227 14.36 10.57 19.73
C ASP A 227 14.03 12.05 19.46
N PRO A 228 12.80 12.38 19.04
CA PRO A 228 12.35 13.77 19.02
C PRO A 228 12.54 14.40 20.41
N PRO A 229 12.92 15.69 20.50
CA PRO A 229 13.10 16.34 21.78
C PRO A 229 11.78 16.29 22.57
N GLN A 230 11.82 15.81 23.81
CA GLN A 230 10.69 15.98 24.73
C GLN A 230 10.59 17.46 25.09
N ASP A 231 9.38 18.02 24.97
CA ASP A 231 9.06 19.41 25.30
C ASP A 231 9.78 20.46 24.42
N MET A 232 9.67 20.33 23.08
CA MET A 232 10.01 21.48 22.23
C MET A 232 8.99 22.60 22.47
N LEU A 233 9.39 23.61 23.25
CA LEU A 233 8.72 24.91 23.21
C LEU A 233 8.90 25.47 21.81
N LEU A 234 7.87 25.32 20.97
CA LEU A 234 7.85 25.89 19.63
C LEU A 234 7.91 27.41 19.75
N ASP A 235 9.04 27.98 19.35
CA ASP A 235 9.14 29.41 19.15
C ASP A 235 8.16 29.80 18.04
N THR A 236 7.44 30.90 18.24
CA THR A 236 6.53 31.46 17.23
C THR A 236 7.23 31.72 15.89
N ASP A 237 8.54 31.96 15.92
CA ASP A 237 9.37 32.17 14.73
C ASP A 237 9.49 30.90 13.87
N VAL A 238 9.43 29.70 14.46
CA VAL A 238 9.42 28.43 13.71
C VAL A 238 8.09 28.26 12.98
N LEU A 239 6.97 28.55 13.67
CA LEU A 239 5.63 28.39 13.12
C LEU A 239 5.34 29.34 11.95
N ASP A 240 6.04 30.47 11.86
CA ASP A 240 5.93 31.41 10.73
C ASP A 240 6.31 30.80 9.38
N ASN A 241 7.15 29.77 9.36
CA ASN A 241 7.56 29.10 8.13
C ASN A 241 7.01 27.66 8.01
N VAL A 242 6.16 27.21 8.93
CA VAL A 242 5.44 25.94 8.81
C VAL A 242 4.15 26.19 8.02
N LEU A 243 4.24 25.98 6.70
CA LEU A 243 3.23 26.43 5.75
C LEU A 243 2.25 25.32 5.37
N ILE A 244 0.98 25.71 5.23
CA ILE A 244 -0.07 24.86 4.67
C ILE A 244 -0.59 25.43 3.36
N LEU A 245 -0.96 24.54 2.45
CA LEU A 245 -1.64 24.87 1.21
C LEU A 245 -3.14 25.04 1.48
N VAL A 246 -3.64 26.28 1.39
CA VAL A 246 -5.07 26.58 1.50
C VAL A 246 -5.65 26.82 0.11
N ARG A 247 -6.66 26.02 -0.26
CA ARG A 247 -7.41 26.19 -1.51
C ARG A 247 -8.70 26.98 -1.24
N ILE A 248 -8.86 28.12 -1.90
CA ILE A 248 -10.10 28.89 -1.84
C ILE A 248 -10.89 28.59 -3.11
N ARG A 249 -12.06 27.94 -2.97
CA ARG A 249 -12.98 27.72 -4.09
C ARG A 249 -13.61 29.04 -4.52
N GLN A 250 -12.92 29.75 -5.42
CA GLN A 250 -13.40 30.89 -6.19
C GLN A 250 -13.35 30.55 -7.69
N PRO A 251 -13.96 31.37 -8.59
CA PRO A 251 -14.06 31.05 -10.02
C PRO A 251 -12.73 30.70 -10.70
N ASP A 252 -11.61 31.24 -10.18
CA ASP A 252 -10.26 31.05 -10.72
C ASP A 252 -9.39 30.07 -9.89
N ASP A 253 -9.98 29.38 -8.90
CA ASP A 253 -9.37 28.29 -8.11
C ASP A 253 -7.94 28.58 -7.59
N MET A 254 -7.82 29.65 -6.81
CA MET A 254 -6.55 30.12 -6.28
C MET A 254 -6.06 29.31 -5.06
N GLN A 255 -4.75 29.06 -5.02
CA GLN A 255 -4.05 28.37 -3.93
C GLN A 255 -3.06 29.32 -3.25
N PHE A 256 -3.02 29.28 -1.92
CA PHE A 256 -2.14 30.13 -1.11
C PHE A 256 -1.38 29.31 -0.09
N LEU A 257 -0.17 29.75 0.26
CA LEU A 257 0.59 29.23 1.38
C LEU A 257 0.40 30.12 2.61
N TYR A 258 -0.01 29.54 3.73
CA TYR A 258 -0.19 30.25 4.98
C TYR A 258 0.51 29.53 6.13
N PRO A 259 1.13 30.24 7.08
CA PRO A 259 1.57 29.64 8.33
C PRO A 259 0.39 28.95 9.00
N VAL A 260 0.54 27.67 9.36
CA VAL A 260 -0.55 26.84 9.90
C VAL A 260 -1.28 27.53 11.05
N TYR A 261 -0.52 28.20 11.92
CA TYR A 261 -1.03 28.84 13.13
C TYR A 261 -1.86 30.09 12.89
N LYS A 262 -1.74 30.70 11.69
CA LYS A 262 -2.55 31.87 11.28
C LYS A 262 -3.88 31.45 10.65
N THR A 263 -4.14 30.14 10.52
CA THR A 263 -5.37 29.63 9.92
C THR A 263 -6.43 29.32 10.97
N ASN A 264 -7.70 29.26 10.54
CA ASN A 264 -8.80 28.87 11.43
C ASN A 264 -8.71 27.40 11.91
N LEU A 265 -7.79 26.60 11.35
CA LEU A 265 -7.54 25.23 11.78
C LEU A 265 -6.78 25.19 13.11
N TRP A 266 -5.97 26.21 13.41
CA TRP A 266 -5.17 26.28 14.64
C TRP A 266 -5.98 26.40 15.94
N LYS A 267 -7.30 26.57 15.84
CA LYS A 267 -8.18 26.57 17.02
C LYS A 267 -8.47 25.15 17.54
N TYR A 268 -8.22 24.12 16.75
CA TYR A 268 -8.46 22.73 17.12
C TYR A 268 -7.20 22.15 17.76
N ASP A 269 -7.31 21.62 18.98
CA ASP A 269 -6.15 21.08 19.70
C ASP A 269 -5.55 19.87 18.97
N GLU A 270 -6.37 19.05 18.30
CA GLU A 270 -5.90 17.97 17.42
C GLU A 270 -4.95 18.45 16.32
N ILE A 271 -5.22 19.62 15.72
CA ILE A 271 -4.35 20.20 14.68
C ILE A 271 -3.04 20.71 15.30
N LYS A 272 -3.09 21.26 16.52
CA LYS A 272 -1.86 21.67 17.21
C LYS A 272 -1.00 20.46 17.52
N GLU A 273 -1.59 19.41 18.12
CA GLU A 273 -0.91 18.16 18.43
C GLU A 273 -0.31 17.50 17.18
N GLU A 274 -1.03 17.51 16.05
CA GLU A 274 -0.53 16.99 14.78
C GLU A 274 0.68 17.77 14.26
N TYR A 275 0.63 19.11 14.31
CA TYR A 275 1.74 19.94 13.85
C TYR A 275 2.91 19.98 14.83
N ASP A 276 2.65 19.84 16.12
CA ASP A 276 3.69 19.64 17.14
C ASP A 276 4.43 18.34 16.86
N ALA A 277 3.71 17.23 16.68
CA ALA A 277 4.28 15.93 16.30
C ALA A 277 5.01 15.98 14.94
N PHE A 278 4.50 16.73 13.97
CA PHE A 278 5.15 16.95 12.68
C PHE A 278 6.50 17.68 12.82
N ILE A 279 6.53 18.79 13.56
CA ILE A 279 7.76 19.57 13.78
C ILE A 279 8.74 18.79 14.65
N GLU A 280 8.25 18.11 15.69
CA GLU A 280 9.03 17.20 16.51
C GLU A 280 9.66 16.09 15.67
N GLY A 281 8.87 15.46 14.81
CA GLY A 281 9.29 14.34 13.95
C GLY A 281 10.30 14.72 12.88
N LEU A 282 10.14 15.89 12.24
CA LEU A 282 11.04 16.37 11.18
C LEU A 282 12.22 17.22 11.69
N GLY A 283 12.10 17.81 12.87
CA GLY A 283 12.98 18.88 13.32
C GLY A 283 12.61 20.24 12.68
N THR A 284 12.97 21.33 13.37
CA THR A 284 12.55 22.69 13.02
C THR A 284 13.05 23.16 11.66
N GLU A 285 14.26 22.74 11.24
CA GLU A 285 14.82 23.17 9.95
C GLU A 285 14.08 22.56 8.76
N VAL A 286 13.78 21.25 8.81
CA VAL A 286 13.11 20.54 7.73
C VAL A 286 11.62 20.91 7.70
N ALA A 287 10.97 21.02 8.85
CA ALA A 287 9.56 21.38 8.94
C ALA A 287 9.24 22.74 8.28
N GLN A 288 10.18 23.68 8.31
CA GLN A 288 10.04 25.00 7.68
C GLN A 288 10.25 25.00 6.15
N LYS A 289 10.73 23.88 5.58
CA LYS A 289 10.94 23.70 4.14
C LYS A 289 9.84 22.85 3.49
N VAL A 290 9.02 22.17 4.29
CA VAL A 290 7.94 21.30 3.83
C VAL A 290 6.61 22.06 3.84
N VAL A 291 5.82 21.90 2.78
CA VAL A 291 4.45 22.42 2.71
C VAL A 291 3.46 21.30 2.92
N SER A 292 2.63 21.42 3.95
CA SER A 292 1.58 20.47 4.26
C SER A 292 0.28 20.80 3.51
N LYS A 293 -0.52 19.78 3.21
CA LYS A 293 -1.85 19.96 2.61
C LYS A 293 -2.89 19.33 3.53
N LEU A 294 -3.77 20.17 4.06
CA LEU A 294 -4.95 19.77 4.84
C LEU A 294 -6.20 19.78 3.95
#